data_AF-A0A2W5AAA1-F1
#
_entry.id   AF-A0A2W5AAA1-F1
#
_cell.length_a   1.000
_cell.length_b   1.000
_cell.length_c   1.000
_cell.angle_alpha   90.00
_cell.angle_beta   90.00
_cell.angle_gamma   90.00
#
_symmetry.space_group_name_H-M   'P 1'
#
loop_
_entity.id
_entity.type
_entity.pdbx_description
1 polymer ?
#
loop_
_entity_poly.entity_id
_entity_poly.type
_entity_poly.pdbx_seq_one_letter_code
_entity_poly.pdbx_strand_id
1 'polypeptide(L)'
;MADLTPYIQGFRLQGGVRTLRRSFSTSHDALLTAAEEAEGEWLRHEQSVGGGPDTIGWTDGYSILTTSEILKLRTINAWEAAAELRAAFIIALYHHWERCVFCWGEGKSSTHKDHLKTLYGLGYSADLNLDKAYRLASLLKHNSDRHGKKLWALWPEVFSTTFTPRENADWYGGLNLTADHVDEVAEIIARSGPQ
;
A
#
# COMPACT_ATOMS: atom_id res chain seq x y z
N MET A 1 -29.54 -24.70 -19.94
CA MET A 1 -28.51 -23.68 -20.25
C MET A 1 -27.55 -23.67 -19.07
N ALA A 2 -26.23 -23.69 -19.29
CA ALA A 2 -25.27 -23.67 -18.18
C ALA A 2 -25.28 -22.30 -17.49
N ASP A 3 -25.21 -22.28 -16.15
CA ASP A 3 -25.08 -21.03 -15.40
C ASP A 3 -23.64 -20.49 -15.55
N LEU A 4 -23.51 -19.34 -16.21
CA LEU A 4 -22.23 -18.66 -16.45
C LEU A 4 -21.87 -17.66 -15.36
N THR A 5 -22.71 -17.51 -14.33
CA THR A 5 -22.54 -16.52 -13.27
C THR A 5 -21.17 -16.63 -12.57
N PRO A 6 -20.72 -17.81 -12.12
CA PRO A 6 -19.41 -17.93 -11.46
C PRO A 6 -18.25 -17.50 -12.37
N TYR A 7 -18.30 -17.84 -13.65
CA TYR A 7 -17.27 -17.46 -14.62
C TYR A 7 -17.20 -15.94 -14.85
N ILE A 8 -18.36 -15.28 -14.98
CA ILE A 8 -18.42 -13.82 -15.15
C ILE A 8 -17.91 -13.11 -13.89
N GLN A 9 -18.26 -13.62 -12.71
CA GLN A 9 -17.81 -13.07 -11.44
C GLN A 9 -16.29 -13.24 -11.26
N GLY A 10 -15.76 -14.42 -11.56
CA GLY A 10 -14.32 -14.69 -11.57
C GLY A 10 -13.58 -13.78 -12.55
N PHE A 11 -14.06 -13.69 -13.80
CA PHE A 11 -13.48 -12.81 -14.81
C PHE A 11 -13.40 -11.35 -14.34
N ARG A 12 -14.44 -10.83 -13.67
CA ARG A 12 -14.45 -9.46 -13.13
C ARG A 12 -13.46 -9.27 -11.98
N LEU A 13 -13.40 -10.21 -11.03
CA LEU A 13 -12.44 -10.17 -9.93
C LEU A 13 -11.01 -10.17 -10.50
N GLN A 14 -10.67 -11.19 -11.30
CA GLN A 14 -9.33 -11.36 -11.87
C GLN A 14 -8.93 -10.22 -12.79
N GLY A 15 -9.86 -9.72 -13.62
CA GLY A 15 -9.61 -8.59 -14.51
C GLY A 15 -9.27 -7.30 -13.75
N GLY A 16 -9.98 -7.01 -12.66
CA GLY A 16 -9.68 -5.86 -11.81
C GLY A 16 -8.35 -6.01 -11.06
N VAL A 17 -8.05 -7.19 -10.53
CA VAL A 17 -6.75 -7.46 -9.88
C VAL A 17 -5.59 -7.27 -10.87
N ARG A 18 -5.67 -7.87 -12.07
CA ARG A 18 -4.64 -7.69 -13.11
C ARG A 18 -4.43 -6.23 -13.48
N THR A 19 -5.53 -5.48 -13.62
CA THR A 19 -5.48 -4.06 -13.95
C THR A 19 -4.78 -3.28 -12.85
N LEU A 20 -5.15 -3.48 -11.58
CA LEU A 20 -4.53 -2.83 -10.44
C LEU A 20 -3.05 -3.18 -10.30
N ARG A 21 -2.66 -4.45 -10.44
CA ARG A 21 -1.26 -4.88 -10.38
C ARG A 21 -0.41 -4.23 -11.47
N ARG A 22 -0.91 -4.20 -12.71
CA ARG A 22 -0.19 -3.56 -13.83
C ARG A 22 -0.01 -2.06 -13.61
N SER A 23 -1.07 -1.38 -13.14
CA SER A 23 -1.00 0.04 -12.78
C SER A 23 -0.04 0.29 -11.64
N PHE A 24 -0.01 -0.58 -10.62
CA PHE A 24 0.94 -0.50 -9.52
C PHE A 24 2.37 -0.60 -10.04
N SER A 25 2.73 -1.67 -10.74
CA SER A 25 4.10 -1.87 -11.25
C SER A 25 4.57 -0.69 -12.10
N THR A 26 3.74 -0.23 -13.05
CA THR A 26 4.10 0.90 -13.92
C THR A 26 4.35 2.19 -13.12
N SER A 27 3.47 2.51 -12.17
CA SER A 27 3.61 3.72 -11.35
C SER A 27 4.73 3.60 -10.31
N HIS A 28 4.95 2.40 -9.78
CA HIS A 28 5.97 2.12 -8.76
C HIS A 28 7.36 2.22 -9.36
N ASP A 29 7.59 1.66 -10.55
CA ASP A 29 8.85 1.77 -11.28
C ASP A 29 9.19 3.24 -11.59
N ALA A 30 8.19 4.02 -12.01
CA ALA A 30 8.37 5.44 -12.30
C ALA A 30 8.74 6.26 -11.05
N LEU A 31 8.07 6.01 -9.91
CA LEU A 31 8.40 6.69 -8.66
C LEU A 31 9.75 6.27 -8.10
N LEU A 32 10.12 4.99 -8.23
CA LEU A 32 11.41 4.49 -7.78
C LEU A 32 12.55 5.13 -8.59
N THR A 33 12.39 5.17 -9.93
CA THR A 33 13.34 5.86 -10.81
C THR A 33 13.50 7.33 -10.40
N ALA A 34 12.39 8.04 -10.15
CA ALA A 34 12.43 9.43 -9.72
C ALA A 34 13.12 9.62 -8.35
N ALA A 35 12.96 8.67 -7.43
CA ALA A 35 13.61 8.70 -6.11
C ALA A 35 15.12 8.49 -6.23
N GLU A 36 15.55 7.51 -7.03
CA GLU A 36 16.95 7.23 -7.31
C GLU A 36 17.63 8.39 -8.04
N GLU A 37 16.94 9.04 -8.99
CA GLU A 37 17.44 10.23 -9.68
C GLU A 37 17.63 11.41 -8.72
N ALA A 38 16.66 11.66 -7.83
CA ALA A 38 16.72 12.71 -6.83
C ALA A 38 17.87 12.48 -5.82
N GLU A 39 18.06 11.24 -5.37
CA GLU A 39 19.16 10.86 -4.49
C GLU A 39 20.52 11.04 -5.20
N GLY A 40 20.61 10.59 -6.46
CA GLY A 40 21.81 10.79 -7.27
C GLY A 40 22.13 12.28 -7.49
N GLU A 41 21.12 13.11 -7.69
CA GLU A 41 21.28 14.58 -7.80
C GLU A 41 21.83 15.18 -6.51
N TRP A 42 21.24 14.82 -5.37
CA TRP A 42 21.70 15.25 -4.05
C TRP A 42 23.15 14.84 -3.77
N LEU A 43 23.52 13.58 -4.02
CA LEU A 43 24.88 13.09 -3.78
C LEU A 43 25.92 13.77 -4.68
N ARG A 44 25.59 14.01 -5.95
CA ARG A 44 26.48 14.76 -6.87
C ARG A 44 26.67 16.20 -6.41
N HIS A 45 25.60 16.83 -5.94
CA HIS A 45 25.67 18.19 -5.40
C HIS A 45 26.58 18.24 -4.17
N GLU A 46 26.35 17.39 -3.17
CA GLU A 46 27.18 17.30 -1.95
C GLU A 46 28.67 17.13 -2.26
N GLN A 47 29.00 16.28 -3.22
CA GLN A 47 30.39 16.08 -3.66
C GLN A 47 30.98 17.33 -4.33
N SER A 48 30.17 18.09 -5.06
CA SER A 48 30.61 19.28 -5.80
C SER A 48 30.89 20.48 -4.88
N VAL A 49 30.10 20.68 -3.82
CA VAL A 49 30.28 21.81 -2.89
C VAL A 49 31.42 21.56 -1.90
N GLY A 50 31.79 20.31 -1.62
CA GLY A 50 32.97 19.97 -0.81
C GLY A 50 32.97 20.58 0.60
N GLY A 51 31.79 20.89 1.16
CA GLY A 51 31.62 21.58 2.44
C GLY A 51 31.70 23.11 2.39
N GLY A 52 31.77 23.72 1.20
CA GLY A 52 31.67 25.16 0.99
C GLY A 52 30.24 25.72 1.18
N PRO A 53 30.09 27.05 1.29
CA PRO A 53 28.77 27.66 1.52
C PRO A 53 27.82 27.45 0.32
N ASP A 54 26.66 26.87 0.60
CA ASP A 54 25.59 26.49 -0.36
C ASP A 54 24.27 27.25 -0.11
N THR A 55 24.38 28.47 0.43
CA THR A 55 23.20 29.24 0.84
C THR A 55 22.53 29.89 -0.38
N ILE A 56 21.25 29.55 -0.62
CA ILE A 56 20.44 30.11 -1.73
C ILE A 56 20.09 31.59 -1.48
N GLY A 57 20.01 32.01 -0.23
CA GLY A 57 19.80 33.41 0.15
C GLY A 57 19.47 33.60 1.64
N TRP A 58 19.19 34.83 2.02
CA TRP A 58 18.76 35.22 3.37
C TRP A 58 17.45 35.99 3.28
N THR A 59 16.50 35.74 4.18
CA THR A 59 15.28 36.55 4.34
C THR A 59 15.14 36.96 5.80
N ASP A 60 15.03 38.25 6.07
CA ASP A 60 14.85 38.84 7.41
C ASP A 60 15.81 38.30 8.49
N GLY A 61 17.08 38.02 8.11
CA GLY A 61 18.10 37.50 9.02
C GLY A 61 18.09 35.98 9.23
N TYR A 62 17.21 35.25 8.57
CA TYR A 62 17.17 33.79 8.53
C TYR A 62 17.74 33.26 7.21
N SER A 63 18.50 32.17 7.24
CA SER A 63 18.97 31.52 6.01
C SER A 63 17.80 30.84 5.32
N ILE A 64 17.64 31.09 4.03
CA ILE A 64 16.81 30.26 3.16
C ILE A 64 17.51 28.90 3.02
N LEU A 65 16.74 27.81 2.96
CA LEU A 65 17.27 26.46 2.76
C LEU A 65 18.40 26.45 1.71
N THR A 66 19.45 25.71 2.00
CA THR A 66 20.54 25.42 1.08
C THR A 66 20.06 24.55 -0.08
N THR A 67 20.80 24.54 -1.18
CA THR A 67 20.51 23.66 -2.32
C THR A 67 20.51 22.19 -1.87
N SER A 68 21.47 21.82 -1.02
CA SER A 68 21.56 20.49 -0.42
C SER A 68 20.30 20.12 0.37
N GLU A 69 19.79 21.02 1.23
CA GLU A 69 18.56 20.78 1.97
C GLU A 69 17.34 20.59 1.04
N ILE A 70 17.23 21.38 -0.03
CA ILE A 70 16.17 21.21 -1.04
C ILE A 70 16.28 19.84 -1.73
N LEU A 71 17.47 19.45 -2.17
CA LEU A 71 17.69 18.17 -2.85
C LEU A 71 17.43 16.98 -1.92
N LYS A 72 17.81 17.09 -0.64
CA LYS A 72 17.50 16.10 0.38
C LYS A 72 15.99 15.97 0.62
N LEU A 73 15.27 17.09 0.74
CA LEU A 73 13.80 17.08 0.87
C LEU A 73 13.12 16.46 -0.36
N ARG A 74 13.62 16.72 -1.57
CA ARG A 74 13.12 16.08 -2.80
C ARG A 74 13.30 14.57 -2.76
N THR A 75 14.45 14.09 -2.27
CA THR A 75 14.72 12.66 -2.09
C THR A 75 13.74 12.02 -1.10
N ILE A 76 13.55 12.65 0.07
CA ILE A 76 12.60 12.19 1.09
C ILE A 76 11.18 12.10 0.52
N ASN A 77 10.71 13.17 -0.14
CA ASN A 77 9.38 13.21 -0.72
C ASN A 77 9.16 12.13 -1.79
N ALA A 78 10.18 11.82 -2.60
CA ALA A 78 10.08 10.78 -3.62
C ALA A 78 9.94 9.38 -3.01
N TRP A 79 10.72 9.08 -1.96
CA TRP A 79 10.60 7.83 -1.23
C TRP A 79 9.28 7.70 -0.47
N GLU A 80 8.81 8.77 0.16
CA GLU A 80 7.49 8.83 0.80
C GLU A 80 6.37 8.59 -0.23
N ALA A 81 6.45 9.23 -1.40
CA ALA A 81 5.47 9.00 -2.47
C ALA A 81 5.43 7.53 -2.92
N ALA A 82 6.59 6.86 -3.02
CA ALA A 82 6.65 5.44 -3.34
C ALA A 82 6.03 4.55 -2.24
N ALA A 83 6.22 4.89 -0.96
CA ALA A 83 5.60 4.21 0.16
C ALA A 83 4.07 4.40 0.18
N GLU A 84 3.60 5.63 -0.01
CA GLU A 84 2.19 5.99 -0.11
C GLU A 84 1.50 5.29 -1.30
N LEU A 85 2.20 5.14 -2.43
CA LEU A 85 1.70 4.40 -3.58
C LEU A 85 1.40 2.94 -3.21
N ARG A 86 2.32 2.27 -2.50
CA ARG A 86 2.13 0.88 -2.05
C ARG A 86 0.90 0.77 -1.14
N ALA A 87 0.79 1.66 -0.16
CA ALA A 87 -0.36 1.72 0.74
C ALA A 87 -1.69 1.90 -0.02
N ALA A 88 -1.73 2.85 -0.95
CA ALA A 88 -2.91 3.14 -1.77
C ALA A 88 -3.34 1.91 -2.60
N PHE A 89 -2.41 1.20 -3.22
CA PHE A 89 -2.72 0.01 -4.01
C PHE A 89 -3.18 -1.18 -3.16
N ILE A 90 -2.62 -1.39 -1.97
CA ILE A 90 -3.12 -2.41 -1.03
C ILE A 90 -4.57 -2.12 -0.63
N ILE A 91 -4.89 -0.86 -0.31
CA ILE A 91 -6.26 -0.43 -0.02
C ILE A 91 -7.17 -0.68 -1.23
N ALA A 92 -6.73 -0.29 -2.43
CA ALA A 92 -7.51 -0.44 -3.66
C ALA A 92 -7.78 -1.91 -4.02
N LEU A 93 -6.81 -2.79 -3.86
CA LEU A 93 -6.95 -4.24 -4.09
C LEU A 93 -7.99 -4.85 -3.15
N TYR A 94 -7.88 -4.57 -1.86
CA TYR A 94 -8.85 -5.09 -0.88
C TYR A 94 -10.25 -4.49 -1.11
N HIS A 95 -10.36 -3.20 -1.41
CA HIS A 95 -11.65 -2.58 -1.78
C HIS A 95 -12.27 -3.16 -3.06
N HIS A 96 -11.46 -3.50 -4.06
CA HIS A 96 -11.95 -4.14 -5.28
C HIS A 96 -12.60 -5.51 -4.96
N TRP A 97 -11.99 -6.28 -4.07
CA TRP A 97 -12.57 -7.52 -3.56
C TRP A 97 -13.90 -7.28 -2.85
N GLU A 98 -13.94 -6.35 -1.89
CA GLU A 98 -15.17 -6.02 -1.15
C GLU A 98 -16.29 -5.61 -2.11
N ARG A 99 -15.98 -4.79 -3.11
CA ARG A 99 -16.97 -4.36 -4.11
C ARG A 99 -17.47 -5.52 -4.96
N CYS A 100 -16.61 -6.45 -5.33
CA CYS A 100 -17.02 -7.65 -6.05
C CYS A 100 -17.99 -8.49 -5.22
N VAL A 101 -17.65 -8.82 -3.97
CA VAL A 101 -18.50 -9.60 -3.07
C VAL A 101 -19.81 -8.88 -2.78
N PHE A 102 -19.76 -7.56 -2.57
CA PHE A 102 -20.94 -6.71 -2.42
C PHE A 102 -21.91 -6.86 -3.61
N CYS A 103 -21.39 -6.78 -4.84
CA CYS A 103 -22.20 -6.95 -6.04
C CYS A 103 -22.77 -8.37 -6.17
N TRP A 104 -22.01 -9.41 -5.79
CA TRP A 104 -22.47 -10.80 -5.85
C TRP A 104 -23.56 -11.09 -4.81
N GLY A 105 -23.47 -10.45 -3.64
CA GLY A 105 -24.46 -10.52 -2.56
C GLY A 105 -25.62 -9.55 -2.70
N GLU A 106 -25.85 -8.97 -3.89
CA GLU A 106 -26.94 -8.02 -4.16
C GLU A 106 -26.96 -6.81 -3.20
N GLY A 107 -25.78 -6.38 -2.73
CA GLY A 107 -25.61 -5.23 -1.86
C GLY A 107 -25.96 -5.45 -0.38
N LYS A 108 -26.06 -6.71 0.07
CA LYS A 108 -26.46 -7.05 1.46
C LYS A 108 -25.32 -7.14 2.46
N SER A 109 -24.06 -7.01 2.04
CA SER A 109 -22.87 -7.11 2.91
C SER A 109 -22.22 -5.74 3.11
N SER A 110 -21.85 -5.39 4.35
CA SER A 110 -21.19 -4.09 4.62
C SER A 110 -19.91 -4.20 5.44
N THR A 111 -19.67 -5.36 6.07
CA THR A 111 -18.46 -5.62 6.84
C THR A 111 -17.66 -6.78 6.25
N HIS A 112 -16.37 -6.88 6.60
CA HIS A 112 -15.54 -8.03 6.22
C HIS A 112 -16.20 -9.39 6.57
N LYS A 113 -16.83 -9.48 7.75
CA LYS A 113 -17.54 -10.70 8.18
C LYS A 113 -18.76 -10.98 7.30
N ASP A 114 -19.50 -9.95 6.92
CA ASP A 114 -20.65 -10.10 6.02
C ASP A 114 -20.20 -10.49 4.61
N HIS A 115 -19.09 -9.92 4.11
CA HIS A 115 -18.48 -10.32 2.85
C HIS A 115 -18.11 -11.80 2.87
N LEU A 116 -17.46 -12.30 3.92
CA LEU A 116 -17.15 -13.73 4.05
C LEU A 116 -18.43 -14.58 4.08
N LYS A 117 -19.46 -14.17 4.83
CA LYS A 117 -20.73 -14.89 4.89
C LYS A 117 -21.40 -14.96 3.50
N THR A 118 -21.42 -13.86 2.77
CA THR A 118 -21.91 -13.79 1.39
C THR A 118 -21.11 -14.72 0.48
N LEU A 119 -19.78 -14.63 0.53
CA LEU A 119 -18.88 -15.43 -0.30
C LEU A 119 -19.12 -16.93 -0.11
N TYR A 120 -19.17 -17.39 1.14
CA TYR A 120 -19.45 -18.78 1.47
C TYR A 120 -20.89 -19.19 1.16
N GLY A 121 -21.87 -18.30 1.33
CA GLY A 121 -23.26 -18.54 0.96
C GLY A 121 -23.46 -18.76 -0.55
N LEU A 122 -22.57 -18.20 -1.37
CA LEU A 122 -22.53 -18.40 -2.82
C LEU A 122 -21.72 -19.65 -3.24
N GLY A 123 -21.13 -20.38 -2.28
CA GLY A 123 -20.31 -21.56 -2.56
C GLY A 123 -18.87 -21.27 -2.98
N TYR A 124 -18.39 -20.04 -2.78
CA TYR A 124 -17.00 -19.67 -3.09
C TYR A 124 -16.11 -19.76 -1.85
N SER A 125 -14.80 -19.90 -2.06
CA SER A 125 -13.79 -19.90 -1.00
C SER A 125 -13.05 -18.56 -0.91
N ALA A 126 -12.59 -18.21 0.30
CA ALA A 126 -11.59 -17.18 0.52
C ALA A 126 -10.20 -17.80 0.66
N ASP A 127 -9.15 -17.06 0.31
CA ASP A 127 -7.78 -17.44 0.65
C ASP A 127 -7.60 -17.44 2.18
N LEU A 128 -6.82 -18.39 2.71
CA LEU A 128 -6.55 -18.52 4.14
C LEU A 128 -5.89 -17.27 4.74
N ASN A 129 -5.17 -16.51 3.92
CA ASN A 129 -4.51 -15.26 4.29
C ASN A 129 -5.37 -14.01 4.03
N LEU A 130 -6.66 -14.13 3.69
CA LEU A 130 -7.48 -12.94 3.43
C LEU A 130 -7.58 -11.97 4.62
N ASP A 131 -7.53 -12.47 5.87
CA ASP A 131 -7.50 -11.59 7.05
C ASP A 131 -6.23 -10.72 7.04
N LYS A 132 -5.09 -11.18 6.49
CA LYS A 132 -3.87 -10.36 6.36
C LYS A 132 -4.14 -9.10 5.53
N ALA A 133 -4.68 -9.28 4.33
CA ALA A 133 -5.02 -8.18 3.42
C ALA A 133 -6.05 -7.23 4.05
N TYR A 134 -7.08 -7.77 4.71
CA TYR A 134 -8.09 -6.97 5.42
C TYR A 134 -7.49 -6.14 6.56
N ARG A 135 -6.65 -6.75 7.41
CA ARG A 135 -6.04 -6.07 8.56
C ARG A 135 -5.09 -4.98 8.11
N LEU A 136 -4.29 -5.25 7.08
CA LEU A 136 -3.37 -4.27 6.50
C LEU A 136 -4.14 -3.10 5.89
N ALA A 137 -5.12 -3.36 5.03
CA ALA A 137 -5.95 -2.29 4.43
C ALA A 137 -6.72 -1.49 5.49
N SER A 138 -7.19 -2.12 6.57
CA SER A 138 -7.85 -1.42 7.67
C SER A 138 -6.89 -0.56 8.50
N LEU A 139 -5.67 -1.06 8.74
CA LEU A 139 -4.64 -0.30 9.42
C LEU A 139 -4.25 0.94 8.61
N LEU A 140 -4.00 0.78 7.31
CA LEU A 140 -3.62 1.87 6.41
C LEU A 140 -4.67 3.00 6.37
N LYS A 141 -5.96 2.69 6.53
CA LYS A 141 -7.05 3.68 6.56
C LYS A 141 -7.22 4.40 7.89
N HIS A 142 -6.90 3.74 9.00
CA HIS A 142 -7.36 4.16 10.32
C HIS A 142 -6.25 4.40 11.34
N ASN A 143 -5.03 3.94 11.06
CA ASN A 143 -3.85 4.03 11.94
C ASN A 143 -4.18 3.86 13.43
N SER A 144 -4.79 2.72 13.80
CA SER A 144 -5.26 2.50 15.18
C SER A 144 -4.71 1.24 15.82
N ASP A 145 -4.51 1.32 17.14
CA ASP A 145 -4.08 0.20 18.01
C ASP A 145 -4.84 -1.09 17.77
N ARG A 146 -6.15 -0.99 17.53
CA ARG A 146 -7.01 -2.16 17.30
C ARG A 146 -6.61 -2.91 16.04
N HIS A 147 -6.33 -2.21 14.95
CA HIS A 147 -5.94 -2.83 13.68
C HIS A 147 -4.46 -3.21 13.70
N GLY A 148 -3.61 -2.35 14.25
CA GLY A 148 -2.17 -2.56 14.36
C GLY A 148 -1.81 -3.82 15.16
N LYS A 149 -2.35 -3.98 16.38
CA LYS A 149 -2.09 -5.16 17.24
C LYS A 149 -2.51 -6.46 16.57
N LYS A 150 -3.61 -6.45 15.83
CA LYS A 150 -4.11 -7.63 15.11
C LYS A 150 -3.25 -7.96 13.89
N LEU A 151 -2.84 -6.95 13.14
CA LEU A 151 -1.94 -7.16 12.00
C LEU A 151 -0.58 -7.66 12.49
N TRP A 152 -0.01 -7.07 13.54
CA TRP A 152 1.26 -7.51 14.13
C TRP A 152 1.23 -8.98 14.55
N ALA A 153 0.13 -9.45 15.15
CA ALA A 153 0.00 -10.85 15.53
C ALA A 153 -0.11 -11.81 14.32
N LEU A 154 -0.58 -11.31 13.18
CA LEU A 154 -0.89 -12.13 11.99
C LEU A 154 0.20 -12.07 10.91
N TRP A 155 0.88 -10.93 10.81
CA TRP A 155 1.84 -10.61 9.77
C TRP A 155 2.86 -9.58 10.30
N PRO A 156 3.70 -9.94 11.27
CA PRO A 156 4.70 -9.02 11.85
C PRO A 156 5.74 -8.55 10.82
N GLU A 157 5.97 -9.29 9.75
CA GLU A 157 7.01 -9.03 8.75
C GLU A 157 6.76 -7.76 7.92
N VAL A 158 5.52 -7.24 7.88
CA VAL A 158 5.22 -5.97 7.19
C VAL A 158 5.64 -4.73 7.99
N PHE A 159 6.08 -4.91 9.22
CA PHE A 159 6.59 -3.84 10.08
C PHE A 159 8.11 -3.75 10.02
N SER A 160 8.65 -2.56 10.28
CA SER A 160 10.09 -2.37 10.45
C SER A 160 10.61 -3.26 11.59
N THR A 161 11.82 -3.80 11.42
CA THR A 161 12.52 -4.56 12.47
C THR A 161 12.81 -3.72 13.72
N THR A 162 12.76 -2.40 13.60
CA THR A 162 12.92 -1.46 14.72
C THR A 162 11.59 -1.06 15.37
N PHE A 163 10.45 -1.46 14.80
CA PHE A 163 9.14 -1.12 15.33
C PHE A 163 8.83 -1.96 16.57
N THR A 164 8.45 -1.30 17.65
CA THR A 164 7.98 -1.94 18.88
C THR A 164 6.53 -1.55 19.15
N PRO A 165 5.60 -2.53 19.17
CA PRO A 165 4.22 -2.29 19.56
C PRO A 165 4.10 -1.62 20.94
N ARG A 166 3.35 -0.52 21.01
CA ARG A 166 2.99 0.17 22.26
C ARG A 166 1.60 0.77 22.16
N GLU A 167 1.08 1.25 23.28
CA GLU A 167 -0.19 1.98 23.29
C GLU A 167 -0.05 3.31 22.54
N ASN A 168 -1.03 3.63 21.70
CA ASN A 168 -1.03 4.82 20.84
C ASN A 168 0.22 4.91 19.95
N ALA A 169 0.74 3.77 19.48
CA ALA A 169 1.85 3.75 18.53
C ALA A 169 1.42 4.35 17.19
N ASP A 170 2.37 4.96 16.48
CA ASP A 170 2.20 5.22 15.06
C ASP A 170 2.39 3.92 14.29
N TRP A 171 1.31 3.16 14.15
CA TRP A 171 1.32 1.87 13.48
C TRP A 171 1.55 2.00 11.99
N TYR A 172 1.06 3.08 11.38
CA TYR A 172 1.29 3.39 9.97
C TYR A 172 2.77 3.67 9.71
N GLY A 173 3.38 4.58 10.48
CA GLY A 173 4.81 4.87 10.39
C GLY A 173 5.71 3.68 10.78
N GLY A 174 5.15 2.67 11.47
CA GLY A 174 5.82 1.41 11.77
C GLY A 174 5.91 0.42 10.60
N LEU A 175 5.13 0.62 9.52
CA LEU A 175 5.12 -0.28 8.37
C LEU A 175 6.36 -0.09 7.50
N ASN A 176 6.87 -1.20 6.96
CA ASN A 176 7.93 -1.21 5.95
C ASN A 176 7.46 -1.98 4.71
N LEU A 177 6.55 -1.35 3.94
CA LEU A 177 5.92 -1.99 2.80
C LEU A 177 6.85 -2.02 1.57
N THR A 178 6.97 -3.20 0.96
CA THR A 178 7.72 -3.44 -0.28
C THR A 178 6.74 -3.69 -1.45
N ALA A 179 7.27 -3.77 -2.67
CA ALA A 179 6.47 -4.19 -3.82
C ALA A 179 5.93 -5.63 -3.65
N ASP A 180 6.73 -6.52 -3.06
CA ASP A 180 6.33 -7.91 -2.78
C ASP A 180 5.09 -7.99 -1.89
N HIS A 181 4.95 -7.08 -0.90
CA HIS A 181 3.74 -7.03 -0.08
C HIS A 181 2.49 -6.65 -0.89
N VAL A 182 2.63 -5.77 -1.88
CA VAL A 182 1.51 -5.40 -2.78
C VAL A 182 1.14 -6.60 -3.65
N ASP A 183 2.13 -7.32 -4.18
CA ASP A 183 1.90 -8.54 -4.96
C ASP A 183 1.30 -9.66 -4.13
N GLU A 184 1.76 -9.90 -2.90
CA GLU A 184 1.17 -10.88 -1.98
C GLU A 184 -0.30 -10.56 -1.71
N VAL A 185 -0.64 -9.29 -1.43
CA VAL A 185 -2.04 -8.87 -1.27
C VAL A 185 -2.82 -9.14 -2.56
N ALA A 186 -2.28 -8.80 -3.72
CA ALA A 186 -2.99 -8.99 -4.99
C ALA A 186 -3.28 -10.49 -5.26
N GLU A 187 -2.33 -11.36 -4.94
CA GLU A 187 -2.46 -12.81 -5.01
C GLU A 187 -3.50 -13.37 -4.03
N ILE A 188 -3.50 -12.90 -2.77
CA ILE A 188 -4.53 -13.22 -1.77
C ILE A 188 -5.93 -12.85 -2.29
N ILE A 189 -6.07 -11.64 -2.86
CA ILE A 189 -7.34 -11.17 -3.41
C ILE A 189 -7.77 -12.00 -4.62
N ALA A 190 -6.85 -12.31 -5.53
CA ALA A 190 -7.15 -13.14 -6.70
C ALA A 190 -7.66 -14.54 -6.32
N ARG A 191 -7.15 -15.13 -5.22
CA ARG A 191 -7.60 -16.44 -4.75
C ARG A 191 -8.87 -16.41 -3.87
N SER A 192 -9.37 -15.21 -3.55
CA SER A 192 -10.51 -15.03 -2.66
C SER A 192 -11.85 -14.85 -3.41
N GLY A 193 -12.20 -15.81 -4.25
CA GLY A 193 -13.43 -15.76 -5.04
C GLY A 193 -13.53 -16.88 -6.07
N PRO A 194 -14.55 -16.83 -6.95
CA PRO A 194 -14.70 -17.79 -8.04
C PRO A 194 -13.48 -17.74 -8.97
N GLN A 195 -13.09 -18.92 -9.46
CA GLN A 195 -11.99 -19.14 -10.40
C GLN A 195 -12.53 -19.41 -11.81
#